data_AF-A0A9D2BGS2-F1
#
_entry.id   AF-A0A9D2BGS2-F1
#
_cell.length_a   1.000
_cell.length_b   1.000
_cell.length_c   1.000
_cell.angle_alpha   90.00
_cell.angle_beta   90.00
_cell.angle_gamma   90.00
#
_symmetry.space_group_name_H-M   'P 1'
#
loop_
_entity.id
_entity.type
_entity.pdbx_description
1 polymer ?
#
loop_
_entity_poly.entity_id
_entity_poly.type
_entity_poly.pdbx_seq_one_letter_code
_entity_poly.pdbx_strand_id
1 'polypeptide(L)'
;MNINSRIDWKAGMAISERTFIEMDENLARRQEVASRTVNGNQFGLIPFTEFNCQGGFVRNKLEIERLQCMALLPSGKILHIDEKVVITIPLVYGDEYYLACGFGEGQTVFDVKAVPFVRPEYQFGIYPLNELEGSDRFPVMKFKVKDGIFSIDPDYIPPCLHLQSDSRFQSYLKQLSETISQVAEHANLESGEGKRAFQRYAYLLEGYDMKNRTAHFIQLADEIARAIDYYIVKPNTETPTELQPYNEYDIVRWLGWLEQYAKGAISILDKVVLEDHSIDFDALKAQIIAELYERLYPELHDKLYGTLKEKLYTEITDDLTLKLTDYVNNRLKSELHDLLAGELSEELFEKLFKALYDSLYKALYVPEEKEEEEEFMPLI
;
A
#
# COMPACT_ATOMS: atom_id res chain seq x y z
N MET A 1 -42.37 -27.88 -15.36
CA MET A 1 -42.27 -29.33 -15.06
C MET A 1 -41.16 -29.53 -14.04
N ASN A 2 -41.31 -30.47 -13.10
CA ASN A 2 -40.26 -30.75 -12.13
C ASN A 2 -39.03 -31.33 -12.85
N ILE A 3 -37.84 -30.75 -12.66
CA ILE A 3 -36.60 -31.19 -13.33
C ILE A 3 -36.20 -32.63 -12.95
N ASN A 4 -36.76 -33.16 -11.86
CA ASN A 4 -36.55 -34.52 -11.40
C ASN A 4 -37.63 -35.49 -11.92
N SER A 5 -38.64 -35.01 -12.63
CA SER A 5 -39.60 -35.88 -13.33
C SER A 5 -38.84 -36.74 -14.34
N ARG A 6 -39.26 -37.99 -14.53
CA ARG A 6 -38.70 -38.90 -15.53
C ARG A 6 -39.81 -39.79 -16.07
N ILE A 7 -39.64 -40.27 -17.29
CA ILE A 7 -40.54 -41.30 -17.83
C ILE A 7 -40.40 -42.55 -16.95
N ASP A 8 -41.52 -43.04 -16.42
CA ASP A 8 -41.59 -44.27 -15.63
C ASP A 8 -41.81 -45.46 -16.56
N TRP A 9 -40.70 -46.01 -17.07
CA TRP A 9 -40.73 -47.12 -18.01
C TRP A 9 -41.26 -48.41 -17.37
N LYS A 10 -42.36 -48.95 -17.92
CA LYS A 10 -42.94 -50.23 -17.49
C LYS A 10 -42.78 -51.32 -18.55
N ALA A 11 -42.61 -52.56 -18.12
CA ALA A 11 -42.65 -53.71 -19.02
C ALA A 11 -44.02 -53.75 -19.72
N GLY A 12 -44.01 -53.89 -21.06
CA GLY A 12 -45.22 -53.87 -21.88
C GLY A 12 -45.85 -52.49 -22.10
N MET A 13 -45.21 -51.40 -21.66
CA MET A 13 -45.68 -50.04 -21.94
C MET A 13 -45.63 -49.76 -23.46
N ALA A 14 -46.74 -49.24 -24.00
CA ALA A 14 -46.79 -48.79 -25.39
C ALA A 14 -45.88 -47.56 -25.57
N ILE A 15 -45.00 -47.61 -26.57
CA ILE A 15 -44.08 -46.54 -26.91
C ILE A 15 -44.71 -45.67 -28.00
N SER A 16 -44.69 -44.34 -27.80
CA SER A 16 -45.17 -43.36 -28.76
C SER A 16 -44.11 -42.30 -29.03
N GLU A 17 -44.24 -41.56 -30.13
CA GLU A 17 -43.42 -40.38 -30.43
C GLU A 17 -43.38 -39.40 -29.23
N ARG A 18 -44.55 -39.14 -28.63
CA ARG A 18 -44.66 -38.27 -27.45
C ARG A 18 -43.79 -38.72 -26.29
N THR A 19 -43.60 -40.02 -26.10
CA THR A 19 -42.75 -40.57 -25.04
C THR A 19 -41.29 -40.12 -25.21
N PHE A 20 -40.80 -40.04 -26.45
CA PHE A 20 -39.45 -39.58 -26.75
C PHE A 20 -39.33 -38.06 -26.69
N ILE A 21 -40.32 -37.32 -27.22
CA ILE A 21 -40.34 -35.84 -27.14
C ILE A 21 -40.26 -35.37 -25.68
N GLU A 22 -41.10 -35.92 -24.81
CA GLU A 22 -41.11 -35.55 -23.38
C GLU A 22 -39.81 -35.96 -22.66
N MET A 23 -39.18 -37.07 -23.09
CA MET A 23 -37.87 -37.49 -22.57
C MET A 23 -36.78 -36.50 -22.98
N ASP A 24 -36.72 -36.12 -24.25
CA ASP A 24 -35.73 -35.19 -24.80
C ASP A 24 -35.89 -33.78 -24.23
N GLU A 25 -37.11 -33.26 -24.14
CA GLU A 25 -37.36 -31.96 -23.50
C GLU A 25 -36.91 -31.93 -22.04
N ASN A 26 -37.15 -33.02 -21.30
CA ASN A 26 -36.75 -33.11 -19.92
C ASN A 26 -35.22 -33.28 -19.76
N LEU A 27 -34.55 -33.93 -20.70
CA LEU A 27 -33.08 -33.94 -20.78
C LEU A 27 -32.54 -32.53 -21.08
N ALA A 28 -33.09 -31.86 -22.08
CA ALA A 28 -32.71 -30.50 -22.46
C ALA A 28 -32.87 -29.51 -21.30
N ARG A 29 -34.01 -29.52 -20.60
CA ARG A 29 -34.24 -28.65 -19.43
C ARG A 29 -33.24 -28.90 -18.30
N ARG A 30 -32.87 -30.16 -18.04
CA ARG A 30 -31.82 -30.48 -17.06
C ARG A 30 -30.45 -29.96 -17.49
N GLN A 31 -30.13 -30.10 -18.78
CA GLN A 31 -28.89 -29.59 -19.35
C GLN A 31 -28.82 -28.05 -19.28
N GLU A 32 -29.91 -27.34 -19.56
CA GLU A 32 -29.99 -25.88 -19.46
C GLU A 32 -29.73 -25.41 -18.01
N VAL A 33 -30.37 -26.05 -17.03
CA VAL A 33 -30.18 -25.74 -15.60
C VAL A 33 -28.74 -26.04 -15.18
N ALA A 34 -28.19 -27.19 -15.56
CA ALA A 34 -26.81 -27.55 -15.26
C ALA A 34 -25.81 -26.56 -15.88
N SER A 35 -26.01 -26.19 -17.15
CA SER A 35 -25.14 -25.26 -17.87
C SER A 35 -25.14 -23.88 -17.24
N ARG A 36 -26.31 -23.35 -16.86
CA ARG A 36 -26.40 -22.06 -16.14
C ARG A 36 -25.74 -22.11 -14.77
N THR A 37 -25.93 -23.20 -14.03
CA THR A 37 -25.35 -23.37 -12.69
C THR A 37 -23.83 -23.39 -12.76
N VAL A 38 -23.26 -24.13 -13.71
CA VAL A 38 -21.81 -24.26 -13.87
C VAL A 38 -21.16 -22.99 -14.41
N ASN A 39 -21.87 -22.20 -15.22
CA ASN A 39 -21.33 -20.99 -15.83
C ASN A 39 -21.75 -19.68 -15.12
N GLY A 40 -22.47 -19.76 -13.99
CA GLY A 40 -22.87 -18.56 -13.24
C GLY A 40 -23.77 -17.61 -14.04
N ASN A 41 -24.67 -18.16 -14.86
CA ASN A 41 -25.51 -17.43 -15.83
C ASN A 41 -24.77 -16.68 -16.96
N GLN A 42 -23.47 -16.92 -17.11
CA GLN A 42 -22.72 -16.36 -18.24
C GLN A 42 -23.04 -17.09 -19.54
N PHE A 43 -22.92 -16.35 -20.64
CA PHE A 43 -23.14 -16.85 -21.98
C PHE A 43 -21.98 -16.45 -22.90
N GLY A 44 -21.88 -17.10 -24.06
CA GLY A 44 -20.84 -16.78 -25.03
C GLY A 44 -20.27 -18.00 -25.75
N LEU A 45 -19.22 -17.75 -26.54
CA LEU A 45 -18.49 -18.79 -27.27
C LEU A 45 -17.97 -19.86 -26.33
N ILE A 46 -18.22 -21.11 -26.72
CA ILE A 46 -17.73 -22.28 -26.01
C ILE A 46 -16.25 -22.48 -26.37
N PRO A 47 -15.36 -22.63 -25.37
CA PRO A 47 -13.93 -22.78 -25.62
C PRO A 47 -13.63 -24.04 -26.45
N PHE A 48 -12.50 -24.02 -27.17
CA PHE A 48 -12.03 -25.13 -28.02
C PHE A 48 -12.94 -25.45 -29.23
N THR A 49 -13.82 -24.51 -29.61
CA THR A 49 -14.65 -24.61 -30.80
C THR A 49 -14.22 -23.59 -31.84
N GLU A 50 -14.45 -23.89 -33.11
CA GLU A 50 -14.16 -22.96 -34.20
C GLU A 50 -15.22 -21.86 -34.26
N PHE A 51 -14.78 -20.61 -34.40
CA PHE A 51 -15.63 -19.46 -34.66
C PHE A 51 -15.20 -18.78 -35.96
N ASN A 52 -16.11 -18.72 -36.94
CA ASN A 52 -15.91 -18.03 -38.20
C ASN A 52 -17.20 -17.30 -38.60
N CYS A 53 -17.13 -15.98 -38.70
CA CYS A 53 -18.25 -15.12 -39.10
C CYS A 53 -17.89 -14.18 -40.26
N GLN A 54 -16.91 -14.56 -41.10
CA GLN A 54 -16.46 -13.72 -42.21
C GLN A 54 -17.56 -13.55 -43.26
N GLY A 55 -17.99 -12.31 -43.45
CA GLY A 55 -19.02 -11.95 -44.40
C GLY A 55 -18.88 -10.53 -44.91
N GLY A 56 -19.82 -10.12 -45.76
CA GLY A 56 -19.82 -8.79 -46.35
C GLY A 56 -21.22 -8.31 -46.68
N PHE A 57 -21.34 -6.99 -46.83
CA PHE A 57 -22.57 -6.36 -47.27
C PHE A 57 -22.63 -6.35 -48.81
N VAL A 58 -23.67 -6.97 -49.36
CA VAL A 58 -23.95 -7.01 -50.80
C VAL A 58 -25.32 -6.39 -51.03
N ARG A 59 -25.33 -5.17 -51.60
CA ARG A 59 -26.55 -4.36 -51.79
C ARG A 59 -27.26 -4.10 -50.46
N ASN A 60 -28.41 -4.73 -50.24
CA ASN A 60 -29.23 -4.62 -49.03
C ASN A 60 -29.22 -5.91 -48.21
N LYS A 61 -28.23 -6.79 -48.42
CA LYS A 61 -28.09 -8.06 -47.71
C LYS A 61 -26.74 -8.16 -47.04
N LEU A 62 -26.72 -8.83 -45.90
CA LEU A 62 -25.51 -9.33 -45.27
C LEU A 62 -25.37 -10.80 -45.66
N GLU A 63 -24.24 -11.15 -46.27
CA GLU A 63 -23.95 -12.51 -46.73
C GLU A 63 -22.71 -13.05 -46.00
N ILE A 64 -22.86 -14.21 -45.38
CA ILE A 64 -21.80 -14.99 -44.72
C ILE A 64 -21.80 -16.35 -45.38
N GLU A 65 -20.74 -16.67 -46.15
CA GLU A 65 -20.67 -17.92 -46.92
C GLU A 65 -20.68 -19.16 -46.02
N ARG A 66 -20.05 -19.08 -44.85
CA ARG A 66 -20.07 -20.12 -43.83
C ARG A 66 -19.94 -19.50 -42.44
N LEU A 67 -21.05 -19.45 -41.69
CA LEU A 67 -21.04 -19.10 -40.28
C LEU A 67 -20.84 -20.39 -39.47
N GLN A 68 -19.70 -20.49 -38.79
CA GLN A 68 -19.40 -21.59 -37.87
C GLN A 68 -19.30 -21.03 -36.46
N CYS A 69 -20.14 -21.52 -35.55
CA CYS A 69 -20.21 -20.98 -34.19
C CYS A 69 -20.82 -22.00 -33.23
N MET A 70 -20.17 -22.22 -32.09
CA MET A 70 -20.76 -22.92 -30.96
C MET A 70 -20.79 -22.02 -29.73
N ALA A 71 -21.98 -21.68 -29.25
CA ALA A 71 -22.17 -20.71 -28.19
C ALA A 71 -23.18 -21.20 -27.15
N LEU A 72 -22.94 -20.86 -25.89
CA LEU A 72 -23.91 -20.96 -24.81
C LEU A 72 -24.78 -19.70 -24.82
N LEU A 73 -26.11 -19.87 -24.80
CA LEU A 73 -27.07 -18.78 -24.71
C LEU A 73 -27.42 -18.44 -23.24
N PRO A 74 -27.98 -17.24 -22.96
CA PRO A 74 -28.44 -16.87 -21.62
C PRO A 74 -29.42 -17.88 -20.98
N SER A 75 -30.25 -18.55 -21.76
CA SER A 75 -31.14 -19.63 -21.28
C SER A 75 -30.42 -20.88 -20.78
N GLY A 76 -29.15 -21.07 -21.16
CA GLY A 76 -28.38 -22.29 -20.96
C GLY A 76 -28.42 -23.26 -22.15
N LYS A 77 -29.10 -22.91 -23.24
CA LYS A 77 -29.10 -23.69 -24.48
C LYS A 77 -27.76 -23.55 -25.21
N ILE A 78 -27.37 -24.62 -25.91
CA ILE A 78 -26.17 -24.63 -26.75
C ILE A 78 -26.58 -24.43 -28.20
N LEU A 79 -26.18 -23.32 -28.78
CA LEU A 79 -26.33 -22.97 -30.18
C LEU A 79 -25.14 -23.55 -30.97
N HIS A 80 -25.41 -24.25 -32.06
CA HIS A 80 -24.38 -24.82 -32.94
C HIS A 80 -24.70 -24.57 -34.41
N ILE A 81 -24.06 -23.55 -34.98
CA ILE A 81 -24.27 -23.10 -36.35
C ILE A 81 -23.11 -23.58 -37.21
N ASP A 82 -23.43 -24.18 -38.36
CA ASP A 82 -22.50 -24.42 -39.48
C ASP A 82 -23.31 -24.35 -40.78
N GLU A 83 -23.60 -23.13 -41.24
CA GLU A 83 -24.41 -22.90 -42.45
C GLU A 83 -24.13 -21.55 -43.12
N LYS A 84 -24.60 -21.41 -44.36
CA LYS A 84 -24.61 -20.13 -45.08
C LYS A 84 -25.71 -19.24 -44.53
N VAL A 85 -25.37 -17.99 -44.20
CA VAL A 85 -26.31 -17.01 -43.65
C VAL A 85 -26.48 -15.85 -44.61
N VAL A 86 -27.73 -15.57 -45.00
CA VAL A 86 -28.10 -14.45 -45.87
C VAL A 86 -29.27 -13.71 -45.24
N ILE A 87 -29.04 -12.47 -44.84
CA ILE A 87 -30.04 -11.67 -44.10
C ILE A 87 -30.30 -10.38 -44.86
N THR A 88 -31.58 -10.04 -45.00
CA THR A 88 -31.97 -8.75 -45.57
C THR A 88 -31.90 -7.70 -44.47
N ILE A 89 -31.20 -6.60 -44.74
CA ILE A 89 -31.01 -5.52 -43.79
C ILE A 89 -32.36 -4.79 -43.60
N PRO A 90 -32.91 -4.71 -42.38
CA PRO A 90 -34.14 -3.99 -42.11
C PRO A 90 -33.91 -2.48 -42.21
N LEU A 91 -34.98 -1.70 -42.32
CA LEU A 91 -34.89 -0.25 -42.25
C LEU A 91 -34.55 0.15 -40.81
N VAL A 92 -33.35 0.70 -40.63
CA VAL A 92 -32.76 0.99 -39.32
C VAL A 92 -32.38 2.46 -39.20
N TYR A 93 -32.50 3.03 -37.99
CA TYR A 93 -32.37 4.48 -37.74
C TYR A 93 -31.23 4.87 -36.78
N GLY A 94 -30.48 3.90 -36.26
CA GLY A 94 -29.36 4.10 -35.34
C GLY A 94 -28.01 3.88 -36.00
N ASP A 95 -26.96 4.04 -35.22
CA ASP A 95 -25.58 4.04 -35.71
C ASP A 95 -24.85 2.71 -35.48
N GLU A 96 -25.34 1.87 -34.55
CA GLU A 96 -24.71 0.61 -34.17
C GLU A 96 -25.74 -0.51 -34.07
N TYR A 97 -25.38 -1.66 -34.64
CA TYR A 97 -26.24 -2.84 -34.72
C TYR A 97 -25.43 -4.13 -34.58
N TYR A 98 -26.12 -5.19 -34.20
CA TYR A 98 -25.56 -6.50 -34.02
C TYR A 98 -26.36 -7.52 -34.82
N LEU A 99 -25.65 -8.37 -35.56
CA LEU A 99 -26.20 -9.63 -36.03
C LEU A 99 -26.26 -10.59 -34.85
N ALA A 100 -27.44 -11.07 -34.51
CA ALA A 100 -27.61 -12.07 -33.47
C ALA A 100 -28.43 -13.26 -33.94
N CYS A 101 -28.16 -14.42 -33.33
CA CYS A 101 -28.83 -15.66 -33.61
C CYS A 101 -29.44 -16.24 -32.33
N GLY A 102 -30.65 -16.77 -32.45
CA GLY A 102 -31.32 -17.53 -31.40
C GLY A 102 -32.07 -18.74 -31.96
N PHE A 103 -32.78 -19.44 -31.09
CA PHE A 103 -33.68 -20.53 -31.50
C PHE A 103 -35.00 -19.96 -32.02
N GLY A 104 -35.43 -20.40 -33.19
CA GLY A 104 -36.78 -20.18 -33.71
C GLY A 104 -37.79 -21.19 -33.14
N GLU A 105 -39.05 -21.06 -33.56
CA GLU A 105 -40.13 -21.97 -33.18
C GLU A 105 -40.19 -23.23 -34.07
N GLY A 106 -39.54 -23.17 -35.24
CA GLY A 106 -39.54 -24.24 -36.22
C GLY A 106 -38.44 -25.28 -36.03
N GLN A 107 -38.47 -26.26 -36.94
CA GLN A 107 -37.53 -27.37 -37.00
C GLN A 107 -37.09 -27.59 -38.45
N THR A 108 -35.80 -27.86 -38.65
CA THR A 108 -35.21 -28.20 -39.94
C THR A 108 -34.92 -29.69 -40.00
N VAL A 109 -35.48 -30.38 -40.99
CA VAL A 109 -35.27 -31.82 -41.22
C VAL A 109 -34.12 -32.02 -42.20
N PHE A 110 -33.26 -33.00 -41.91
CA PHE A 110 -32.12 -33.38 -42.77
C PHE A 110 -31.80 -34.86 -42.62
N ASP A 111 -31.24 -35.50 -43.64
CA ASP A 111 -30.92 -36.93 -43.61
C ASP A 111 -29.41 -37.17 -43.38
N VAL A 112 -29.08 -38.08 -42.46
CA VAL A 112 -27.72 -38.58 -42.27
C VAL A 112 -27.70 -40.07 -42.53
N LYS A 113 -27.02 -40.51 -43.61
CA LYS A 113 -26.97 -41.93 -44.01
C LYS A 113 -28.37 -42.59 -44.07
N ALA A 114 -29.34 -41.88 -44.65
CA ALA A 114 -30.75 -42.28 -44.77
C ALA A 114 -31.54 -42.37 -43.45
N VAL A 115 -31.02 -41.81 -42.36
CA VAL A 115 -31.77 -41.60 -41.12
C VAL A 115 -32.21 -40.13 -41.07
N PRO A 116 -33.53 -39.84 -40.95
CA PRO A 116 -34.00 -38.47 -40.82
C PRO A 116 -33.68 -37.94 -39.42
N PHE A 117 -32.99 -36.80 -39.38
CA PHE A 117 -32.71 -36.02 -38.20
C PHE A 117 -33.45 -34.69 -38.27
N VAL A 118 -33.68 -34.12 -37.09
CA VAL A 118 -34.28 -32.80 -36.96
C VAL A 118 -33.36 -31.95 -36.10
N ARG A 119 -33.14 -30.70 -36.51
CA ARG A 119 -32.50 -29.67 -35.69
C ARG A 119 -33.45 -28.50 -35.50
N PRO A 120 -33.33 -27.74 -34.40
CA PRO A 120 -34.05 -26.47 -34.27
C PRO A 120 -33.73 -25.53 -35.43
N GLU A 121 -34.73 -24.77 -35.86
CA GLU A 121 -34.50 -23.65 -36.78
C GLU A 121 -33.74 -22.53 -36.07
N TYR A 122 -32.74 -21.96 -36.73
CA TYR A 122 -32.00 -20.81 -36.22
C TYR A 122 -32.59 -19.52 -36.78
N GLN A 123 -32.93 -18.60 -35.87
CA GLN A 123 -33.47 -17.30 -36.24
C GLN A 123 -32.38 -16.24 -36.13
N PHE A 124 -31.98 -15.74 -37.28
CA PHE A 124 -31.06 -14.60 -37.38
C PHE A 124 -31.82 -13.29 -37.47
N GLY A 125 -31.29 -12.26 -36.82
CA GLY A 125 -31.84 -10.91 -36.89
C GLY A 125 -30.80 -9.85 -36.62
N ILE A 126 -31.16 -8.61 -36.95
CA ILE A 126 -30.34 -7.42 -36.74
C ILE A 126 -31.01 -6.60 -35.65
N TYR A 127 -30.27 -6.36 -34.57
CA TYR A 127 -30.82 -5.74 -33.37
C TYR A 127 -29.89 -4.63 -32.84
N PRO A 128 -30.44 -3.53 -32.31
CA PRO A 128 -29.69 -2.62 -31.46
C PRO A 128 -29.37 -3.27 -30.11
N LEU A 129 -28.38 -2.73 -29.39
CA LEU A 129 -27.90 -3.32 -28.13
C LEU A 129 -29.00 -3.47 -27.07
N ASN A 130 -29.87 -2.47 -26.92
CA ASN A 130 -30.96 -2.45 -25.96
C ASN A 130 -32.04 -3.53 -26.21
N GLU A 131 -32.19 -4.01 -27.44
CA GLU A 131 -33.10 -5.12 -27.75
C GLU A 131 -32.44 -6.49 -27.55
N LEU A 132 -31.10 -6.56 -27.61
CA LEU A 132 -30.35 -7.77 -27.33
C LEU A 132 -30.23 -8.03 -25.84
N GLU A 133 -30.06 -6.97 -25.04
CA GLU A 133 -29.95 -7.06 -23.59
C GLU A 133 -31.19 -7.76 -22.99
N GLY A 134 -30.94 -8.88 -22.32
CA GLY A 134 -32.01 -9.71 -21.72
C GLY A 134 -32.72 -10.65 -22.70
N SER A 135 -32.35 -10.66 -23.97
CA SER A 135 -32.83 -11.63 -24.96
C SER A 135 -32.08 -12.96 -24.85
N ASP A 136 -32.67 -14.05 -25.35
CA ASP A 136 -32.00 -15.35 -25.46
C ASP A 136 -31.30 -15.51 -26.82
N ARG A 137 -30.48 -14.52 -27.20
CA ARG A 137 -29.79 -14.47 -28.50
C ARG A 137 -28.30 -14.26 -28.30
N PHE A 138 -27.51 -14.90 -29.15
CA PHE A 138 -26.07 -14.73 -29.18
C PHE A 138 -25.68 -13.71 -30.27
N PRO A 139 -25.00 -12.61 -29.91
CA PRO A 139 -24.49 -11.67 -30.90
C PRO A 139 -23.24 -12.26 -31.57
N VAL A 140 -23.28 -12.32 -32.89
CA VAL A 140 -22.25 -12.92 -33.74
C VAL A 140 -21.29 -11.85 -34.25
N MET A 141 -21.81 -10.69 -34.64
CA MET A 141 -21.06 -9.63 -35.29
C MET A 141 -21.68 -8.28 -35.01
N LYS A 142 -20.85 -7.25 -34.90
CA LYS A 142 -21.25 -5.85 -34.79
C LYS A 142 -20.97 -5.11 -36.09
N PHE A 143 -21.83 -4.16 -36.43
CA PHE A 143 -21.61 -3.26 -37.56
C PHE A 143 -22.11 -1.85 -37.23
N LYS A 144 -21.47 -0.89 -37.88
CA LYS A 144 -21.75 0.54 -37.78
C LYS A 144 -22.45 1.02 -39.03
N VAL A 145 -23.32 1.99 -38.87
CA VAL A 145 -24.04 2.64 -39.96
C VAL A 145 -23.61 4.10 -39.99
N LYS A 146 -23.06 4.55 -41.12
CA LYS A 146 -22.70 5.94 -41.34
C LYS A 146 -23.18 6.38 -42.70
N ASP A 147 -24.00 7.42 -42.74
CA ASP A 147 -24.59 7.95 -43.98
C ASP A 147 -25.32 6.89 -44.82
N GLY A 148 -25.96 5.92 -44.16
CA GLY A 148 -26.65 4.79 -44.79
C GLY A 148 -25.73 3.67 -45.30
N ILE A 149 -24.42 3.78 -45.10
CA ILE A 149 -23.43 2.75 -45.45
C ILE A 149 -23.17 1.87 -44.22
N PHE A 150 -23.33 0.56 -44.40
CA PHE A 150 -23.04 -0.43 -43.37
C PHE A 150 -21.58 -0.88 -43.45
N SER A 151 -20.88 -0.85 -42.32
CA SER A 151 -19.50 -1.32 -42.18
C SER A 151 -19.38 -2.26 -41.00
N ILE A 152 -18.79 -3.43 -41.21
CA ILE A 152 -18.52 -4.41 -40.15
C ILE A 152 -17.47 -3.82 -39.20
N ASP A 153 -17.69 -3.96 -37.89
CA ASP A 153 -16.71 -3.57 -36.88
C ASP A 153 -15.66 -4.69 -36.73
N PRO A 154 -14.41 -4.51 -37.22
CA PRO A 154 -13.39 -5.55 -37.18
C PRO A 154 -12.86 -5.79 -35.76
N ASP A 155 -13.06 -4.84 -34.84
CA ASP A 155 -12.54 -4.93 -33.48
C ASP A 155 -13.52 -5.62 -32.53
N TYR A 156 -14.76 -5.83 -32.97
CA TYR A 156 -15.78 -6.52 -32.17
C TYR A 156 -15.36 -7.94 -31.82
N ILE A 157 -15.43 -8.27 -30.54
CA ILE A 157 -15.28 -9.62 -30.00
C ILE A 157 -16.64 -10.03 -29.43
N PRO A 158 -17.26 -11.12 -29.92
CA PRO A 158 -18.50 -11.61 -29.34
C PRO A 158 -18.28 -12.11 -27.90
N PRO A 159 -19.35 -12.28 -27.11
CA PRO A 159 -19.26 -12.80 -25.74
C PRO A 159 -18.53 -14.14 -25.74
N CYS A 160 -17.55 -14.29 -24.85
CA CYS A 160 -16.70 -15.48 -24.75
C CYS A 160 -16.74 -16.01 -23.32
N LEU A 161 -16.89 -17.33 -23.14
CA LEU A 161 -16.78 -17.93 -21.80
C LEU A 161 -15.34 -17.94 -21.28
N HIS A 162 -14.35 -17.98 -22.19
CA HIS A 162 -12.92 -17.99 -21.89
C HIS A 162 -12.19 -17.01 -22.81
N LEU A 163 -11.10 -16.41 -22.33
CA LEU A 163 -10.33 -15.45 -23.13
C LEU A 163 -9.64 -16.11 -24.33
N GLN A 164 -9.23 -17.36 -24.23
CA GLN A 164 -8.62 -18.10 -25.35
C GLN A 164 -9.56 -18.29 -26.56
N SER A 165 -10.86 -18.05 -26.43
CA SER A 165 -11.80 -18.10 -27.55
C SER A 165 -11.52 -17.02 -28.60
N ASP A 166 -10.79 -15.95 -28.25
CA ASP A 166 -10.33 -14.96 -29.20
C ASP A 166 -8.89 -14.50 -28.88
N SER A 167 -7.99 -14.64 -29.86
CA SER A 167 -6.57 -14.28 -29.67
C SER A 167 -6.33 -12.78 -29.42
N ARG A 168 -7.28 -11.91 -29.83
CA ARG A 168 -7.15 -10.45 -29.66
C ARG A 168 -7.11 -10.04 -28.20
N PHE A 169 -7.68 -10.82 -27.28
CA PHE A 169 -7.60 -10.55 -25.84
C PHE A 169 -6.17 -10.45 -25.32
N GLN A 170 -5.21 -11.14 -25.94
CA GLN A 170 -3.80 -11.04 -25.56
C GLN A 170 -3.26 -9.60 -25.71
N SER A 171 -3.68 -8.91 -26.77
CA SER A 171 -3.26 -7.52 -27.01
C SER A 171 -3.84 -6.57 -25.96
N TYR A 172 -5.13 -6.76 -25.61
CA TYR A 172 -5.78 -5.98 -24.55
C TYR A 172 -5.15 -6.22 -23.17
N LEU A 173 -4.85 -7.47 -22.83
CA LEU A 173 -4.17 -7.82 -21.57
C LEU A 173 -2.80 -7.14 -21.47
N LYS A 174 -2.02 -7.21 -22.56
CA LYS A 174 -0.70 -6.59 -22.62
C LYS A 174 -0.78 -5.07 -22.47
N GLN A 175 -1.67 -4.42 -23.23
CA GLN A 175 -1.87 -2.96 -23.16
C GLN A 175 -2.30 -2.53 -21.77
N LEU A 176 -3.28 -3.22 -21.16
CA LEU A 176 -3.74 -2.91 -19.82
C LEU A 176 -2.62 -3.13 -18.78
N SER A 177 -1.85 -4.21 -18.89
CA SER A 177 -0.70 -4.47 -18.02
C SER A 177 0.34 -3.35 -18.09
N GLU A 178 0.68 -2.90 -19.30
CA GLU A 178 1.61 -1.79 -19.53
C GLU A 178 1.07 -0.47 -18.93
N THR A 179 -0.20 -0.15 -19.18
CA THR A 179 -0.84 1.07 -18.65
C THR A 179 -0.92 1.04 -17.12
N ILE A 180 -1.30 -0.09 -16.50
CA ILE A 180 -1.35 -0.21 -15.04
C ILE A 180 0.05 -0.19 -14.42
N SER A 181 1.06 -0.72 -15.12
CA SER A 181 2.47 -0.57 -14.70
C SER A 181 2.89 0.90 -14.66
N GLN A 182 2.52 1.68 -15.67
CA GLN A 182 2.78 3.13 -15.70
C GLN A 182 2.09 3.87 -14.54
N VAL A 183 0.83 3.52 -14.24
CA VAL A 183 0.13 4.05 -13.06
C VAL A 183 0.89 3.73 -11.77
N ALA A 184 1.36 2.48 -11.64
CA ALA A 184 2.06 2.01 -10.44
C ALA A 184 3.44 2.66 -10.24
N GLU A 185 4.16 2.95 -11.33
CA GLU A 185 5.49 3.55 -11.31
C GLU A 185 5.46 5.08 -11.23
N HIS A 186 4.28 5.69 -11.35
CA HIS A 186 4.13 7.13 -11.36
C HIS A 186 4.69 7.78 -10.08
N ALA A 187 5.45 8.86 -10.23
CA ALA A 187 6.17 9.51 -9.12
C ALA A 187 5.22 10.07 -8.05
N ASN A 188 4.07 10.60 -8.47
CA ASN A 188 3.07 11.19 -7.57
C ASN A 188 2.18 10.16 -6.86
N LEU A 189 2.44 8.87 -7.05
CA LEU A 189 1.83 7.82 -6.28
C LEU A 189 2.75 7.47 -5.10
N GLU A 190 2.41 7.94 -3.91
CA GLU A 190 3.18 7.72 -2.69
C GLU A 190 3.52 6.23 -2.49
N SER A 191 4.60 5.93 -1.76
CA SER A 191 5.02 4.55 -1.42
C SER A 191 4.10 3.85 -0.40
N GLY A 192 2.79 4.09 -0.52
CA GLY A 192 1.71 3.54 0.30
C GLY A 192 0.97 2.39 -0.37
N GLU A 193 -0.26 2.15 0.09
CA GLU A 193 -1.09 1.00 -0.32
C GLU A 193 -1.50 1.03 -1.79
N GLY A 194 -1.84 2.21 -2.34
CA GLY A 194 -2.24 2.36 -3.75
C GLY A 194 -1.16 1.88 -4.72
N LYS A 195 0.11 2.29 -4.49
CA LYS A 195 1.25 1.84 -5.29
C LYS A 195 1.42 0.33 -5.27
N ARG A 196 1.36 -0.28 -4.08
CA ARG A 196 1.46 -1.75 -3.94
C ARG A 196 0.31 -2.47 -4.63
N ALA A 197 -0.90 -1.92 -4.57
CA ALA A 197 -2.07 -2.47 -5.23
C ALA A 197 -1.88 -2.49 -6.76
N PHE A 198 -1.49 -1.37 -7.37
CA PHE A 198 -1.27 -1.32 -8.82
C PHE A 198 -0.07 -2.16 -9.27
N GLN A 199 1.01 -2.24 -8.49
CA GLN A 199 2.11 -3.18 -8.77
C GLN A 199 1.63 -4.63 -8.79
N ARG A 200 0.79 -5.01 -7.82
CA ARG A 200 0.17 -6.35 -7.79
C ARG A 200 -0.72 -6.56 -9.02
N TYR A 201 -1.56 -5.60 -9.39
CA TYR A 201 -2.44 -5.72 -10.55
C TYR A 201 -1.65 -5.86 -11.86
N ALA A 202 -0.62 -5.04 -12.05
CA ALA A 202 0.29 -5.13 -13.20
C ALA A 202 0.90 -6.54 -13.32
N TYR A 203 1.43 -7.08 -12.21
CA TYR A 203 1.99 -8.43 -12.16
C TYR A 203 0.95 -9.52 -12.47
N LEU A 204 -0.27 -9.40 -11.93
CA LEU A 204 -1.36 -10.35 -12.20
C LEU A 204 -1.80 -10.32 -13.67
N LEU A 205 -1.80 -9.15 -14.30
CA LEU A 205 -2.14 -8.99 -15.71
C LEU A 205 -1.05 -9.51 -16.64
N GLU A 206 0.22 -9.27 -16.31
CA GLU A 206 1.38 -9.73 -17.11
C GLU A 206 1.40 -11.26 -17.23
N GLY A 207 1.11 -11.97 -16.13
CA GLY A 207 1.06 -13.42 -16.06
C GLY A 207 -0.33 -14.04 -16.27
N TYR A 208 -1.32 -13.29 -16.79
CA TYR A 208 -2.69 -13.77 -16.84
C TYR A 208 -2.89 -14.93 -17.84
N ASP A 209 -3.38 -16.07 -17.36
CA ASP A 209 -3.65 -17.23 -18.22
C ASP A 209 -4.95 -17.04 -19.03
N MET A 210 -4.83 -17.03 -20.36
CA MET A 210 -5.97 -16.92 -21.28
C MET A 210 -6.93 -18.13 -21.22
N LYS A 211 -6.51 -19.24 -20.61
CA LYS A 211 -7.38 -20.39 -20.33
C LYS A 211 -8.33 -20.13 -19.16
N ASN A 212 -8.21 -19.00 -18.47
CA ASN A 212 -9.17 -18.63 -17.44
C ASN A 212 -10.49 -18.16 -18.06
N ARG A 213 -11.55 -18.23 -17.24
CA ARG A 213 -12.87 -17.71 -17.58
C ARG A 213 -12.81 -16.19 -17.73
N THR A 214 -13.51 -15.67 -18.73
CA THR A 214 -13.66 -14.23 -18.96
C THR A 214 -14.20 -13.53 -17.70
N ALA A 215 -15.11 -14.18 -16.97
CA ALA A 215 -15.62 -13.76 -15.66
C ALA A 215 -14.56 -13.23 -14.69
N HIS A 216 -13.50 -14.02 -14.50
CA HIS A 216 -12.48 -13.75 -13.50
C HIS A 216 -11.61 -12.58 -13.94
N PHE A 217 -11.40 -12.44 -15.25
CA PHE A 217 -10.70 -11.29 -15.80
C PHE A 217 -11.52 -10.01 -15.64
N ILE A 218 -12.81 -10.06 -15.96
CA ILE A 218 -13.71 -8.91 -15.74
C ILE A 218 -13.74 -8.50 -14.27
N GLN A 219 -13.78 -9.46 -13.35
CA GLN A 219 -13.74 -9.17 -11.93
C GLN A 219 -12.44 -8.48 -11.49
N LEU A 220 -11.29 -8.95 -11.99
CA LEU A 220 -9.99 -8.30 -11.76
C LEU A 220 -9.96 -6.89 -12.35
N ALA A 221 -10.45 -6.71 -13.57
CA ALA A 221 -10.44 -5.42 -14.24
C ALA A 221 -11.44 -4.41 -13.64
N ASP A 222 -12.58 -4.86 -13.09
CA ASP A 222 -13.47 -4.04 -12.25
C ASP A 222 -12.81 -3.65 -10.92
N GLU A 223 -12.09 -4.58 -10.28
CA GLU A 223 -11.30 -4.28 -9.07
C GLU A 223 -10.25 -3.20 -9.35
N ILE A 224 -9.55 -3.29 -10.50
CA ILE A 224 -8.59 -2.27 -10.95
C ILE A 224 -9.29 -0.92 -11.17
N ALA A 225 -10.44 -0.89 -11.87
CA ALA A 225 -11.20 0.35 -12.09
C ALA A 225 -11.58 1.03 -10.77
N ARG A 226 -12.06 0.26 -9.78
CA ARG A 226 -12.39 0.75 -8.44
C ARG A 226 -11.16 1.20 -7.66
N ALA A 227 -10.03 0.53 -7.81
CA ALA A 227 -8.77 0.95 -7.19
C ALA A 227 -8.28 2.28 -7.78
N ILE A 228 -8.33 2.45 -9.10
CA ILE A 228 -8.04 3.72 -9.78
C ILE A 228 -8.96 4.82 -9.24
N ASP A 229 -10.25 4.53 -9.17
CA ASP A 229 -11.24 5.47 -8.65
C ASP A 229 -10.95 5.90 -7.21
N TYR A 230 -10.67 4.93 -6.34
CA TYR A 230 -10.46 5.15 -4.91
C TYR A 230 -9.14 5.87 -4.60
N TYR A 231 -8.02 5.43 -5.20
CA TYR A 231 -6.69 5.95 -4.87
C TYR A 231 -6.29 7.19 -5.67
N ILE A 232 -6.86 7.39 -6.86
CA ILE A 232 -6.41 8.46 -7.78
C ILE A 232 -7.53 9.43 -8.09
N VAL A 233 -8.69 8.96 -8.59
CA VAL A 233 -9.71 9.88 -9.11
C VAL A 233 -10.41 10.62 -7.97
N LYS A 234 -11.07 9.92 -7.05
CA LYS A 234 -11.83 10.52 -5.94
C LYS A 234 -11.04 11.53 -5.09
N PRO A 235 -9.77 11.27 -4.71
CA PRO A 235 -9.01 12.24 -3.92
C PRO A 235 -8.66 13.52 -4.69
N ASN A 236 -8.62 13.47 -6.03
CA ASN A 236 -8.12 14.55 -6.88
C ASN A 236 -9.19 15.18 -7.78
N THR A 237 -10.45 14.77 -7.68
CA THR A 237 -11.57 15.32 -8.46
C THR A 237 -12.74 15.67 -7.55
N GLU A 238 -13.26 16.90 -7.66
CA GLU A 238 -14.37 17.41 -6.83
C GLU A 238 -15.71 16.74 -7.14
N THR A 239 -15.92 16.31 -8.39
CA THR A 239 -17.16 15.66 -8.84
C THR A 239 -16.91 14.17 -9.12
N PRO A 240 -17.46 13.25 -8.29
CA PRO A 240 -17.36 11.81 -8.53
C PRO A 240 -17.99 11.44 -9.86
N THR A 241 -17.26 10.72 -10.71
CA THR A 241 -17.81 10.14 -11.94
C THR A 241 -18.22 8.70 -11.66
N GLU A 242 -19.41 8.29 -12.07
CA GLU A 242 -19.83 6.89 -11.95
C GLU A 242 -19.01 6.00 -12.89
N LEU A 243 -18.56 4.84 -12.37
CA LEU A 243 -17.83 3.86 -13.17
C LEU A 243 -18.78 3.23 -14.20
N GLN A 244 -18.28 3.04 -15.41
CA GLN A 244 -19.07 2.42 -16.47
C GLN A 244 -19.27 0.93 -16.15
N PRO A 245 -20.53 0.43 -16.11
CA PRO A 245 -20.79 -0.98 -15.86
C PRO A 245 -20.30 -1.83 -17.04
N TYR A 246 -19.82 -3.03 -16.73
CA TYR A 246 -19.48 -4.02 -17.74
C TYR A 246 -20.74 -4.47 -18.50
N ASN A 247 -20.63 -4.53 -19.84
CA ASN A 247 -21.66 -5.05 -20.71
C ASN A 247 -21.19 -6.36 -21.35
N GLU A 248 -21.90 -7.45 -21.05
CA GLU A 248 -21.56 -8.80 -21.54
C GLU A 248 -21.61 -8.95 -23.07
N TYR A 249 -22.36 -8.10 -23.78
CA TYR A 249 -22.53 -8.16 -25.23
C TYR A 249 -21.42 -7.45 -26.01
N ASP A 250 -20.64 -6.58 -25.36
CA ASP A 250 -19.58 -5.77 -25.99
C ASP A 250 -18.42 -5.51 -24.99
N ILE A 251 -17.61 -6.55 -24.79
CA ILE A 251 -16.44 -6.52 -23.90
C ILE A 251 -15.38 -5.51 -24.35
N VAL A 252 -15.23 -5.31 -25.67
CA VAL A 252 -14.23 -4.41 -26.26
C VAL A 252 -14.52 -2.98 -25.89
N ARG A 253 -15.80 -2.57 -25.92
CA ARG A 253 -16.22 -1.24 -25.44
C ARG A 253 -15.83 -1.00 -23.99
N TRP A 254 -16.01 -2.00 -23.12
CA TRP A 254 -15.65 -1.88 -21.71
C TRP A 254 -14.13 -1.83 -21.49
N LEU A 255 -13.36 -2.68 -22.17
CA LEU A 255 -11.90 -2.65 -22.11
C LEU A 255 -11.32 -1.33 -22.63
N GLY A 256 -11.89 -0.80 -23.71
CA GLY A 256 -11.52 0.51 -24.23
C GLY A 256 -11.81 1.65 -23.25
N TRP A 257 -12.94 1.60 -22.55
CA TRP A 257 -13.23 2.56 -21.47
C TRP A 257 -12.24 2.45 -20.31
N LEU A 258 -11.95 1.24 -19.83
CA LEU A 258 -11.03 1.02 -18.72
C LEU A 258 -9.62 1.53 -19.05
N GLU A 259 -9.15 1.27 -20.26
CA GLU A 259 -7.86 1.76 -20.75
C GLU A 259 -7.81 3.29 -20.79
N GLN A 260 -8.87 3.94 -21.28
CA GLN A 260 -8.98 5.40 -21.26
C GLN A 260 -9.05 5.96 -19.83
N TYR A 261 -9.76 5.26 -18.94
CA TYR A 261 -9.89 5.63 -17.53
C TYR A 261 -8.54 5.57 -16.81
N ALA A 262 -7.76 4.52 -17.03
CA ALA A 262 -6.40 4.37 -16.49
C ALA A 262 -5.45 5.45 -17.03
N LYS A 263 -5.49 5.76 -18.33
CA LYS A 263 -4.72 6.87 -18.91
C LYS A 263 -5.14 8.23 -18.35
N GLY A 264 -6.44 8.43 -18.13
CA GLY A 264 -6.97 9.61 -17.45
C GLY A 264 -6.41 9.75 -16.04
N ALA A 265 -6.29 8.63 -15.31
CA ALA A 265 -5.70 8.61 -13.98
C ALA A 265 -4.22 9.02 -13.97
N ILE A 266 -3.43 8.58 -14.96
CA ILE A 266 -2.05 9.07 -15.15
C ILE A 266 -2.05 10.59 -15.33
N SER A 267 -2.90 11.12 -16.21
CA SER A 267 -3.00 12.57 -16.43
C SER A 267 -3.45 13.36 -15.19
N ILE A 268 -4.26 12.75 -14.32
CA ILE A 268 -4.60 13.33 -13.02
C ILE A 268 -3.35 13.40 -12.16
N LEU A 269 -2.63 12.28 -12.02
CA LEU A 269 -1.39 12.23 -11.24
C LEU A 269 -0.34 13.21 -11.76
N ASP A 270 -0.20 13.42 -13.07
CA ASP A 270 0.70 14.42 -13.66
C ASP A 270 0.42 15.85 -13.16
N LYS A 271 -0.85 16.16 -12.82
CA LYS A 271 -1.27 17.47 -12.31
C LYS A 271 -1.16 17.60 -10.80
N VAL A 272 -1.06 16.49 -10.08
CA VAL A 272 -0.89 16.50 -8.62
C VAL A 272 0.52 17.01 -8.33
N VAL A 273 0.61 18.23 -7.82
CA VAL A 273 1.85 18.76 -7.26
C VAL A 273 1.97 18.18 -5.86
N LEU A 274 2.87 17.22 -5.66
CA LEU A 274 3.21 16.79 -4.32
C LEU A 274 3.85 17.98 -3.59
N GLU A 275 3.25 18.43 -2.50
CA GLU A 275 3.96 19.26 -1.54
C GLU A 275 5.11 18.41 -1.00
N ASP A 276 6.34 18.87 -1.21
CA ASP A 276 7.52 18.18 -0.74
C ASP A 276 7.54 18.22 0.80
N HIS A 277 6.97 17.17 1.40
CA HIS A 277 7.06 16.94 2.83
C HIS A 277 8.38 16.27 3.23
N SER A 278 9.39 16.26 2.34
CA SER A 278 10.72 15.85 2.74
C SER A 278 11.22 16.80 3.84
N ILE A 279 11.36 16.23 5.04
CA ILE A 279 11.98 16.93 6.15
C ILE A 279 13.46 17.02 5.79
N ASP A 280 13.94 18.23 5.52
CA ASP A 280 15.36 18.49 5.36
C ASP A 280 16.05 18.24 6.71
N PHE A 281 16.58 17.02 6.86
CA PHE A 281 17.29 16.58 8.05
C PHE A 281 18.51 17.45 8.35
N ASP A 282 19.15 18.03 7.33
CA ASP A 282 20.30 18.91 7.51
C ASP A 282 19.85 20.27 8.07
N ALA A 283 18.73 20.81 7.57
CA ALA A 283 18.11 22.01 8.13
C ALA A 283 17.65 21.81 9.58
N LEU A 284 16.98 20.68 9.87
CA LEU A 284 16.53 20.35 11.23
C LEU A 284 17.71 20.19 12.19
N LYS A 285 18.77 19.52 11.75
CA LYS A 285 20.01 19.35 12.51
C LYS A 285 20.69 20.70 12.78
N ALA A 286 20.75 21.59 11.79
CA ALA A 286 21.29 22.93 11.97
C ALA A 286 20.48 23.73 12.99
N GLN A 287 19.15 23.63 12.95
CA GLN A 287 18.26 24.33 13.88
C GLN A 287 18.41 23.82 15.32
N ILE A 288 18.51 22.50 15.52
CA ILE A 288 18.76 21.89 16.83
C ILE A 288 20.12 22.30 17.38
N ILE A 289 21.17 22.30 16.54
CA ILE A 289 22.52 22.73 16.95
C ILE A 289 22.49 24.20 17.39
N ALA A 290 21.81 25.08 16.63
CA ALA A 290 21.68 26.49 16.98
C ALA A 290 20.96 26.68 18.32
N GLU A 291 19.81 26.05 18.53
CA GLU A 291 19.10 26.16 19.81
C GLU A 291 19.92 25.63 21.00
N LEU A 292 20.66 24.52 20.81
CA LEU A 292 21.45 23.91 21.87
C LEU A 292 22.63 24.81 22.28
N TYR A 293 23.29 25.45 21.31
CA TYR A 293 24.41 26.38 21.57
C TYR A 293 23.96 27.75 22.07
N GLU A 294 22.85 28.29 21.57
CA GLU A 294 22.42 29.64 21.95
C GLU A 294 21.67 29.67 23.28
N ARG A 295 20.93 28.62 23.64
CA ARG A 295 20.11 28.61 24.87
C ARG A 295 20.72 27.77 25.98
N LEU A 296 21.06 26.52 25.68
CA LEU A 296 21.47 25.56 26.70
C LEU A 296 22.90 25.77 27.16
N TYR A 297 23.82 26.12 26.24
CA TYR A 297 25.22 26.31 26.61
C TYR A 297 25.45 27.46 27.60
N PRO A 298 24.89 28.67 27.40
CA PRO A 298 25.10 29.78 28.34
C PRO A 298 24.46 29.52 29.70
N GLU A 299 23.23 29.00 29.74
CA GLU A 299 22.54 28.69 30.99
C GLU A 299 23.29 27.64 31.81
N LEU A 300 23.79 26.58 31.14
CA LEU A 300 24.52 25.51 31.81
C LEU A 300 25.91 25.99 32.23
N HIS A 301 26.60 26.78 31.40
CA HIS A 301 27.88 27.38 31.72
C HIS A 301 27.78 28.31 32.93
N ASP A 302 26.84 29.24 32.94
CA ASP A 302 26.69 30.23 34.02
C ASP A 302 26.30 29.56 35.34
N LYS A 303 25.38 28.60 35.29
CA LYS A 303 24.98 27.85 36.48
C LYS A 303 26.13 27.02 37.02
N LEU A 304 26.84 26.28 36.17
CA LEU A 304 27.92 25.40 36.60
C LEU A 304 29.13 26.21 37.09
N TYR A 305 29.51 27.26 36.37
CA TYR A 305 30.60 28.16 36.75
C TYR A 305 30.28 28.90 38.06
N GLY A 306 29.08 29.47 38.19
CA GLY A 306 28.65 30.16 39.41
C GLY A 306 28.67 29.23 40.63
N THR A 307 28.02 28.07 40.51
CA THR A 307 27.89 27.12 41.64
C THR A 307 29.24 26.54 42.05
N LEU A 308 30.11 26.20 41.10
CA LEU A 308 31.45 25.69 41.41
C LEU A 308 32.33 26.78 42.02
N LYS A 309 32.30 28.00 41.47
CA LYS A 309 33.11 29.11 41.96
C LYS A 309 32.73 29.47 43.40
N GLU A 310 31.43 29.57 43.71
CA GLU A 310 30.98 29.86 45.07
C GLU A 310 31.40 28.76 46.06
N LYS A 311 31.13 27.49 45.73
CA LYS A 311 31.50 26.36 46.60
C LYS A 311 33.00 26.29 46.86
N LEU A 312 33.82 26.38 45.81
CA LEU A 312 35.28 26.37 45.95
C LEU A 312 35.76 27.55 46.79
N TYR A 313 35.22 28.74 46.58
CA TYR A 313 35.64 29.93 47.31
C TYR A 313 35.30 29.82 48.80
N THR A 314 34.09 29.38 49.13
CA THR A 314 33.68 29.18 50.53
C THR A 314 34.52 28.10 51.20
N GLU A 315 34.68 26.94 50.55
CA GLU A 315 35.38 25.80 51.14
C GLU A 315 36.87 26.08 51.35
N ILE A 316 37.53 26.72 50.38
CA ILE A 316 38.93 27.15 50.51
C ILE A 316 39.08 28.24 51.58
N THR A 317 38.19 29.23 51.61
CA THR A 317 38.30 30.34 52.57
C THR A 317 38.09 29.85 53.99
N ASP A 318 37.09 29.00 54.23
CA ASP A 318 36.78 28.47 55.56
C ASP A 318 37.88 27.52 56.05
N ASP A 319 38.36 26.60 55.20
CA ASP A 319 39.44 25.67 55.55
C ASP A 319 40.77 26.41 55.83
N LEU A 320 41.14 27.38 54.99
CA LEU A 320 42.33 28.18 55.22
C LEU A 320 42.20 29.03 56.48
N THR A 321 41.04 29.65 56.72
CA THR A 321 40.82 30.48 57.91
C THR A 321 40.89 29.64 59.18
N LEU A 322 40.27 28.46 59.20
CA LEU A 322 40.34 27.53 60.33
C LEU A 322 41.77 27.06 60.59
N LYS A 323 42.48 26.57 59.56
CA LYS A 323 43.87 26.12 59.69
C LYS A 323 44.81 27.23 60.14
N LEU A 324 44.67 28.43 59.58
CA LEU A 324 45.50 29.57 59.96
C LEU A 324 45.20 30.02 61.40
N THR A 325 43.93 30.06 61.78
CA THR A 325 43.51 30.44 63.15
C THR A 325 44.00 29.44 64.18
N ASP A 326 43.90 28.14 63.90
CA ASP A 326 44.40 27.06 64.75
C ASP A 326 45.93 27.12 64.89
N TYR A 327 46.64 27.25 63.76
CA TYR A 327 48.11 27.39 63.76
C TYR A 327 48.57 28.60 64.57
N VAL A 328 47.94 29.77 64.37
CA VAL A 328 48.31 31.00 65.09
C VAL A 328 47.99 30.88 66.58
N ASN A 329 46.78 30.43 66.94
CA ASN A 329 46.32 30.48 68.33
C ASN A 329 46.84 29.34 69.19
N ASN A 330 46.94 28.12 68.66
CA ASN A 330 47.28 26.97 69.47
C ASN A 330 48.76 26.63 69.38
N ARG A 331 49.39 26.83 68.22
CA ARG A 331 50.80 26.49 68.03
C ARG A 331 51.72 27.68 68.27
N LEU A 332 51.53 28.76 67.51
CA LEU A 332 52.42 29.93 67.58
C LEU A 332 52.37 30.62 68.95
N LYS A 333 51.18 30.83 69.53
CA LYS A 333 51.06 31.41 70.88
C LYS A 333 51.65 30.49 71.95
N SER A 334 51.49 29.18 71.86
CA SER A 334 52.05 28.24 72.83
C SER A 334 53.57 28.22 72.74
N GLU A 335 54.13 28.07 71.54
CA GLU A 335 55.58 28.08 71.30
C GLU A 335 56.20 29.41 71.78
N LEU A 336 55.54 30.53 71.51
CA LEU A 336 56.01 31.85 71.95
C LEU A 336 55.87 32.03 73.46
N HIS A 337 54.84 31.47 74.08
CA HIS A 337 54.68 31.49 75.53
C HIS A 337 55.73 30.61 76.22
N ASP A 338 56.03 29.43 75.69
CA ASP A 338 57.05 28.51 76.23
C ASP A 338 58.46 29.10 76.10
N LEU A 339 58.80 29.70 74.96
CA LEU A 339 60.06 30.42 74.75
C LEU A 339 60.20 31.58 75.73
N LEU A 340 59.19 32.45 75.82
CA LEU A 340 59.22 33.59 76.74
C LEU A 340 59.21 33.15 78.21
N ALA A 341 58.50 32.10 78.58
CA ALA A 341 58.49 31.60 79.95
C ALA A 341 59.83 30.96 80.32
N GLY A 342 60.43 30.18 79.43
CA GLY A 342 61.72 29.52 79.65
C GLY A 342 62.88 30.51 79.68
N GLU A 343 63.12 31.21 78.59
CA GLU A 343 64.29 32.10 78.44
C GLU A 343 64.23 33.28 79.42
N LEU A 344 63.06 33.91 79.57
CA LEU A 344 62.93 35.06 80.48
C LEU A 344 63.05 34.62 81.94
N SER A 345 62.52 33.45 82.31
CA SER A 345 62.65 32.92 83.67
C SER A 345 64.09 32.53 83.99
N GLU A 346 64.81 31.87 83.07
CA GLU A 346 66.22 31.52 83.27
C GLU A 346 67.10 32.77 83.33
N GLU A 347 66.92 33.73 82.43
CA GLU A 347 67.74 34.94 82.39
C GLU A 347 67.46 35.86 83.60
N LEU A 348 66.19 35.98 84.02
CA LEU A 348 65.83 36.68 85.26
C LEU A 348 66.39 35.95 86.49
N PHE A 349 66.32 34.61 86.53
CA PHE A 349 66.87 33.84 87.62
C PHE A 349 68.39 34.05 87.71
N GLU A 350 69.14 33.85 86.61
CA GLU A 350 70.59 34.06 86.62
C GLU A 350 70.99 35.47 87.03
N LYS A 351 70.44 36.51 86.37
CA LYS A 351 70.88 37.88 86.62
C LYS A 351 70.43 38.40 87.97
N LEU A 352 69.17 38.18 88.33
CA LEU A 352 68.62 38.71 89.57
C LEU A 352 69.17 37.95 90.78
N PHE A 353 69.20 36.60 90.73
CA PHE A 353 69.71 35.80 91.84
C PHE A 353 71.21 36.04 92.05
N LYS A 354 72.01 36.06 90.98
CA LYS A 354 73.47 36.28 91.09
C LYS A 354 73.80 37.68 91.59
N ALA A 355 73.10 38.71 91.12
CA ALA A 355 73.27 40.08 91.61
C ALA A 355 72.87 40.22 93.09
N LEU A 356 71.75 39.61 93.50
CA LEU A 356 71.32 39.61 94.90
C LEU A 356 72.29 38.83 95.80
N TYR A 357 72.76 37.68 95.32
CA TYR A 357 73.73 36.84 96.03
C TYR A 357 75.05 37.57 96.21
N ASP A 358 75.62 38.13 95.14
CA ASP A 358 76.87 38.90 95.20
C ASP A 358 76.74 40.15 96.10
N SER A 359 75.60 40.84 96.04
CA SER A 359 75.33 42.01 96.89
C SER A 359 75.25 41.61 98.36
N LEU A 360 74.54 40.52 98.69
CA LEU A 360 74.43 40.02 100.06
C LEU A 360 75.77 39.48 100.57
N TYR A 361 76.52 38.77 99.72
CA TYR A 361 77.84 38.25 100.03
C TYR A 361 78.82 39.39 100.33
N LYS A 362 78.87 40.43 99.50
CA LYS A 362 79.72 41.61 99.73
C LYS A 362 79.31 42.43 100.95
N ALA A 363 78.01 42.51 101.28
CA ALA A 363 77.54 43.27 102.43
C ALA A 363 77.81 42.56 103.76
N LEU A 364 77.87 41.23 103.77
CA LEU A 364 77.97 40.43 104.99
C LEU A 364 79.36 39.79 105.20
N TYR A 365 80.27 39.92 104.24
CA TYR A 365 81.60 39.30 104.31
C TYR A 365 82.70 40.33 104.61
N VAL A 366 83.30 40.23 105.81
CA VAL A 366 84.53 40.95 106.20
C VAL A 366 85.57 39.91 106.66
N PRO A 367 86.74 39.80 106.00
CA PRO A 367 87.87 38.98 106.45
C PRO A 367 88.66 39.67 107.59
N GLU A 368 89.07 38.90 108.61
CA GLU A 368 89.93 39.32 109.72
C GLU A 368 91.42 39.07 109.45
N GLU A 369 92.27 40.10 109.48
CA GLU A 369 93.73 40.05 109.71
C GLU A 369 94.14 41.39 110.37
N LYS A 370 94.62 41.49 111.61
CA LYS A 370 95.83 41.00 112.32
C LYS A 370 96.93 42.08 112.41
N GLU A 371 97.65 42.00 113.54
CA GLU A 371 98.87 42.73 113.98
C GLU A 371 98.62 44.04 114.77
N GLU A 372 99.25 44.36 115.89
CA GLU A 372 100.29 43.70 116.70
C GLU A 372 100.37 44.35 118.12
N GLU A 373 100.64 43.50 119.10
CA GLU A 373 101.30 43.63 120.43
C GLU A 373 101.72 45.00 121.02
N GLU A 374 101.32 45.25 122.28
CA GLU A 374 102.19 45.85 123.31
C GLU A 374 101.84 45.30 124.72
N GLU A 375 102.89 45.04 125.50
CA GLU A 375 102.98 44.35 126.79
C GLU A 375 102.33 45.09 127.98
N PHE A 376 101.82 44.37 128.99
CA PHE A 376 102.31 44.51 130.37
C PHE A 376 101.88 43.37 131.32
N MET A 377 102.92 42.67 131.77
CA MET A 377 103.24 41.83 132.92
C MET A 377 102.42 41.82 134.25
N PRO A 378 102.66 40.78 135.09
CA PRO A 378 101.72 40.10 136.00
C PRO A 378 101.97 40.39 137.50
N LEU A 379 101.15 39.84 138.40
CA LEU A 379 101.53 39.43 139.77
C LEU A 379 100.36 38.68 140.47
N ILE A 380 100.72 37.50 141.02
CA ILE A 380 100.28 36.85 142.28
C ILE A 380 98.81 36.90 142.68
#